data_AF-A0A5C8FFI9-F1
#
_entry.id   AF-A0A5C8FFI9-F1
#
_cell.length_a   1.000
_cell.length_b   1.000
_cell.length_c   1.000
_cell.angle_alpha   90.00
_cell.angle_beta   90.00
_cell.angle_gamma   90.00
#
_symmetry.space_group_name_H-M   'P 1'
#
loop_
_entity.id
_entity.type
_entity.pdbx_description
1 polymer ?
#
loop_
_entity_poly.entity_id
_entity_poly.type
_entity_poly.pdbx_seq_one_letter_code
_entity_poly.pdbx_strand_id
1 'polypeptide(L)'
;MAKDMHKSKWDNATITKLNVFEQYVNDWLNVTLNYNQDYEAYDTLEIYDLFCGSGFDGTKTERGSPIRILDAVLKRNKKGKTIRIYFNDKDNNKIEELKQIINEKYKDLKSENIELNFSSQDVSNYKIDSKKYYKLIFLDEYGIQHINKIKDFLCNGTDILIFISSGHVRRFLGEDSFQKYFDTTLISKKDFEGKSNYETHRVISNYFKKLFPKSYISPFSLIKDNNNNGIIFISNHIGM
;
A
#
# COMPACT_ATOMS: atom_id res chain seq x y z
N MET A 1 7.65 26.60 -2.32
CA MET A 1 8.44 25.56 -3.01
C MET A 1 8.32 24.28 -2.21
N ALA A 2 7.78 23.21 -2.80
CA ALA A 2 7.71 21.92 -2.12
C ALA A 2 9.14 21.43 -1.87
N LYS A 3 9.48 21.17 -0.60
CA LYS A 3 10.78 20.62 -0.22
C LYS A 3 10.88 19.23 -0.84
N ASP A 4 11.92 18.98 -1.61
CA ASP A 4 12.13 17.68 -2.25
C ASP A 4 12.36 16.62 -1.17
N MET A 5 11.30 15.88 -0.84
CA MET A 5 11.30 14.84 0.19
C MET A 5 12.26 13.69 -0.16
N HIS A 6 12.75 13.63 -1.39
CA HIS A 6 13.70 12.61 -1.84
C HIS A 6 15.17 12.99 -1.60
N LYS A 7 15.46 14.21 -1.12
CA LYS A 7 16.84 14.66 -0.82
C LYS A 7 17.07 14.97 0.66
N SER A 8 16.06 14.76 1.49
CA SER A 8 16.11 15.07 2.92
C SER A 8 15.66 13.87 3.75
N LYS A 9 16.08 13.89 5.02
CA LYS A 9 15.60 12.93 6.00
C LYS A 9 14.08 13.01 6.11
N TRP A 10 13.42 11.87 6.15
CA TRP A 10 11.97 11.82 6.30
C TRP A 10 11.52 12.34 7.67
N ASP A 11 10.32 12.91 7.70
CA ASP A 11 9.72 13.44 8.92
C ASP A 11 9.08 12.33 9.76
N ASN A 12 8.81 12.61 11.05
CA ASN A 12 8.20 11.59 11.92
C ASN A 12 6.84 11.09 11.42
N ALA A 13 6.12 11.85 10.59
CA ALA A 13 4.84 11.39 10.04
C ALA A 13 5.07 10.25 9.04
N THR A 14 6.04 10.40 8.15
CA THR A 14 6.47 9.37 7.21
C THR A 14 7.00 8.14 7.95
N ILE A 15 7.83 8.33 8.99
CA ILE A 15 8.33 7.22 9.81
C ILE A 15 7.18 6.48 10.52
N THR A 16 6.24 7.21 11.13
CA THR A 16 5.09 6.61 11.81
C THR A 16 4.23 5.82 10.83
N LYS A 17 3.94 6.38 9.65
CA LYS A 17 3.26 5.68 8.55
C LYS A 17 3.92 4.35 8.25
N LEU A 18 5.24 4.37 8.05
CA LEU A 18 5.96 3.19 7.63
C LEU A 18 6.09 2.16 8.77
N ASN A 19 6.11 2.60 10.03
CA ASN A 19 6.07 1.69 11.19
C ASN A 19 4.72 0.98 11.29
N VAL A 20 3.61 1.68 11.04
CA VAL A 20 2.27 1.04 11.00
C VAL A 20 2.18 0.06 9.84
N PHE A 21 2.71 0.43 8.67
CA PHE A 21 2.81 -0.50 7.54
C PHE A 21 3.65 -1.74 7.88
N GLU A 22 4.82 -1.57 8.52
CA GLU A 22 5.67 -2.69 8.94
C GLU A 22 4.93 -3.64 9.88
N GLN A 23 4.21 -3.09 10.86
CA GLN A 23 3.40 -3.88 11.79
C GLN A 23 2.32 -4.67 11.03
N TYR A 24 1.62 -4.02 10.10
CA TYR A 24 0.62 -4.67 9.26
C TYR A 24 1.21 -5.82 8.44
N VAL A 25 2.35 -5.62 7.77
CA VAL A 25 3.04 -6.69 7.00
C VAL A 25 3.40 -7.85 7.91
N ASN A 26 3.90 -7.57 9.12
CA ASN A 26 4.23 -8.61 10.09
C ASN A 26 3.00 -9.43 10.51
N ASP A 27 1.88 -8.77 10.81
CA ASP A 27 0.66 -9.43 11.25
C ASP A 27 0.01 -10.22 10.11
N TRP A 28 -0.01 -9.64 8.90
CA TRP A 28 -0.48 -10.31 7.69
C TRP A 28 0.30 -11.59 7.40
N LEU A 29 1.64 -11.53 7.45
CA LEU A 29 2.51 -12.70 7.30
C LEU A 29 2.27 -13.73 8.41
N ASN A 30 1.99 -13.30 9.66
CA ASN A 30 1.72 -14.22 10.78
C ASN A 30 0.46 -15.04 10.52
N VAL A 31 -0.60 -14.42 9.97
CA VAL A 31 -1.85 -15.11 9.68
C VAL A 31 -1.71 -16.00 8.44
N THR A 32 -1.25 -15.43 7.33
CA THR A 32 -1.28 -16.08 6.01
C THR A 32 -0.26 -17.22 5.85
N LEU A 33 0.88 -17.16 6.53
CA LEU A 33 1.85 -18.27 6.54
C LEU A 33 1.40 -19.45 7.40
N ASN A 34 0.57 -19.23 8.41
CA ASN A 34 0.06 -20.29 9.28
C ASN A 34 -1.28 -20.88 8.80
N TYR A 35 -1.94 -20.23 7.84
CA TYR A 35 -3.15 -20.77 7.23
C TYR A 35 -2.79 -21.76 6.13
N ASN A 36 -3.06 -23.04 6.35
CA ASN A 36 -2.82 -24.10 5.39
C ASN A 36 -4.14 -24.55 4.75
N GLN A 37 -4.17 -24.55 3.42
CA GLN A 37 -5.18 -25.25 2.63
C GLN A 37 -4.47 -26.04 1.55
N ASP A 38 -4.96 -27.25 1.28
CA ASP A 38 -4.43 -28.15 0.26
C ASP A 38 -4.91 -27.74 -1.14
N TYR A 39 -4.56 -26.52 -1.55
CA TYR A 39 -4.85 -25.99 -2.87
C TYR A 39 -3.76 -25.04 -3.34
N GLU A 40 -3.35 -25.17 -4.60
CA GLU A 40 -2.21 -24.44 -5.19
C GLU A 40 -2.39 -22.91 -5.15
N ALA A 41 -3.62 -22.39 -5.02
CA ALA A 41 -3.80 -20.94 -4.86
C ALA A 41 -3.26 -20.40 -3.52
N TYR A 42 -3.01 -21.25 -2.52
CA TYR A 42 -2.64 -20.87 -1.15
C TYR A 42 -1.15 -21.08 -0.83
N ASP A 43 -0.40 -21.66 -1.78
CA ASP A 43 1.03 -21.96 -1.65
C ASP A 43 1.93 -20.73 -1.81
N THR A 44 1.38 -19.64 -2.32
CA THR A 44 2.12 -18.44 -2.68
C THR A 44 1.42 -17.22 -2.10
N LEU A 45 2.19 -16.39 -1.43
CA LEU A 45 1.80 -15.08 -0.93
C LEU A 45 2.38 -14.01 -1.85
N GLU A 46 1.57 -13.02 -2.23
CA GLU A 46 2.00 -11.94 -3.11
C GLU A 46 1.91 -10.61 -2.38
N ILE A 47 3.01 -9.86 -2.35
CA ILE A 47 3.07 -8.52 -1.74
C ILE A 47 3.39 -7.52 -2.84
N TYR A 48 2.54 -6.52 -3.03
CA TYR A 48 2.67 -5.47 -4.03
C TYR A 48 2.93 -4.13 -3.34
N ASP A 49 4.10 -3.57 -3.57
CA ASP A 49 4.43 -2.18 -3.20
C ASP A 49 4.48 -1.35 -4.48
N LEU A 50 3.35 -0.71 -4.79
CA LEU A 50 3.13 -0.09 -6.11
C LEU A 50 3.74 1.32 -6.25
N PHE A 51 4.26 1.86 -5.14
CA PHE A 51 4.97 3.14 -5.04
C PHE A 51 6.23 2.98 -4.18
N CYS A 52 7.06 1.99 -4.50
CA CYS A 52 8.11 1.50 -3.59
C CYS A 52 9.26 2.50 -3.36
N GLY A 53 9.44 3.47 -4.25
CA GLY A 53 10.59 4.37 -4.23
C GLY A 53 11.93 3.63 -4.34
N SER A 54 13.01 4.28 -3.91
CA SER A 54 14.36 3.70 -3.92
C SER A 54 14.73 2.95 -2.64
N GLY A 55 13.76 2.76 -1.74
CA GLY A 55 13.92 1.95 -0.53
C GLY A 55 14.58 2.63 0.67
N PHE A 56 15.07 3.86 0.55
CA PHE A 56 15.53 4.67 1.69
C PHE A 56 15.11 6.13 1.53
N ASP A 57 15.20 6.90 2.61
CA ASP A 57 15.10 8.36 2.54
C ASP A 57 16.28 9.00 1.79
N GLY A 58 16.18 10.31 1.55
CA GLY A 58 17.20 11.04 0.77
C GLY A 58 18.59 11.06 1.42
N THR A 59 18.68 10.77 2.72
CA THR A 59 19.94 10.69 3.48
C THR A 59 20.44 9.26 3.67
N LYS A 60 19.73 8.25 3.14
CA LYS A 60 20.07 6.81 3.28
C LYS A 60 20.13 6.31 4.72
N THR A 61 19.39 6.96 5.62
CA THR A 61 19.36 6.64 7.06
C THR A 61 18.09 5.88 7.45
N GLU A 62 16.97 6.22 6.83
CA GLU A 62 15.67 5.64 7.18
C GLU A 62 15.25 4.67 6.07
N ARG A 63 14.93 3.44 6.45
CA ARG A 63 14.45 2.41 5.53
C ARG A 63 13.08 2.80 4.99
N GLY A 64 12.78 2.50 3.73
CA GLY A 64 11.47 2.64 3.08
C GLY A 64 10.62 1.36 3.15
N SER A 65 9.47 1.37 2.50
CA SER A 65 8.56 0.22 2.42
C SER A 65 9.21 -1.04 1.82
N PRO A 66 9.98 -1.01 0.71
CA PRO A 66 10.49 -2.25 0.12
C PRO A 66 11.50 -2.97 1.02
N ILE A 67 12.35 -2.20 1.70
CA ILE A 67 13.35 -2.73 2.64
C ILE A 67 12.68 -3.30 3.89
N ARG A 68 11.63 -2.63 4.39
CA ARG A 68 10.83 -3.14 5.52
C ARG A 68 10.09 -4.43 5.17
N ILE A 69 9.51 -4.55 3.98
CA ILE A 69 8.88 -5.79 3.50
C ILE A 69 9.89 -6.93 3.50
N LEU A 70 11.06 -6.73 2.87
CA LEU A 70 12.11 -7.74 2.81
C LEU A 70 12.58 -8.17 4.20
N ASP A 71 12.85 -7.21 5.09
CA ASP A 71 13.27 -7.49 6.45
C ASP A 71 12.19 -8.26 7.24
N ALA A 72 10.90 -7.97 7.02
CA ALA A 72 9.80 -8.70 7.63
C ALA A 72 9.71 -10.14 7.10
N VAL A 73 9.78 -10.32 5.77
CA VAL A 73 9.71 -11.62 5.10
C VAL A 73 10.87 -12.54 5.50
N LEU A 74 12.09 -12.02 5.53
CA LEU A 74 13.29 -12.79 5.86
C LEU A 74 13.27 -13.34 7.29
N LYS A 75 12.64 -12.63 8.23
CA LYS A 75 12.52 -13.07 9.63
C LYS A 75 11.52 -14.21 9.84
N ARG A 76 10.77 -14.63 8.81
CA ARG A 76 9.73 -15.65 8.95
C ARG A 76 10.18 -17.00 8.42
N ASN A 77 9.64 -18.05 9.04
CA ASN A 77 9.61 -19.37 8.45
C ASN A 77 8.44 -19.42 7.45
N LYS A 78 8.74 -19.70 6.18
CA LYS A 78 7.75 -19.62 5.09
C LYS A 78 6.82 -20.84 5.06
N LYS A 79 7.07 -21.86 5.88
CA LYS A 79 6.23 -23.07 6.00
C LYS A 79 5.99 -23.78 4.65
N GLY A 80 7.01 -23.79 3.79
CA GLY A 80 6.94 -24.38 2.45
C GLY A 80 6.26 -23.51 1.39
N LYS A 81 5.80 -22.30 1.75
CA LYS A 81 5.20 -21.35 0.82
C LYS A 81 6.25 -20.49 0.12
N THR A 82 5.91 -20.01 -1.07
CA THR A 82 6.69 -19.00 -1.80
C THR A 82 6.14 -17.61 -1.50
N ILE A 83 7.03 -16.63 -1.34
CA ILE A 83 6.64 -15.22 -1.21
C ILE A 83 7.13 -14.45 -2.43
N ARG A 84 6.19 -13.96 -3.24
CA ARG A 84 6.46 -13.08 -4.37
C ARG A 84 6.28 -11.64 -3.96
N ILE A 85 7.27 -10.80 -4.22
CA ILE A 85 7.24 -9.38 -3.90
C ILE A 85 7.38 -8.59 -5.19
N TYR A 86 6.43 -7.70 -5.44
CA TYR A 86 6.35 -6.86 -6.61
C TYR A 86 6.63 -5.42 -6.22
N PHE A 87 7.77 -4.90 -6.67
CA PHE A 87 8.18 -3.52 -6.49
C PHE A 87 7.92 -2.73 -7.77
N ASN A 88 7.06 -1.72 -7.67
CA ASN A 88 6.79 -0.80 -8.76
C ASN A 88 6.98 0.66 -8.33
N ASP A 89 7.52 1.47 -9.23
CA ASP A 89 7.54 2.92 -9.14
C ASP A 89 7.46 3.46 -10.57
N LYS A 90 6.92 4.66 -10.78
CA LYS A 90 6.89 5.27 -12.12
C LYS A 90 8.28 5.73 -12.56
N ASP A 91 9.15 6.06 -11.60
CA ASP A 91 10.52 6.51 -11.84
C ASP A 91 11.49 5.33 -11.91
N ASN A 92 11.96 5.03 -13.12
CA ASN A 92 12.89 3.93 -13.36
C ASN A 92 14.21 4.10 -12.58
N ASN A 93 14.65 5.32 -12.31
CA ASN A 93 15.90 5.53 -11.56
C ASN A 93 15.76 5.03 -10.13
N LYS A 94 14.58 5.20 -9.51
CA LYS A 94 14.31 4.68 -8.17
C LYS A 94 14.29 3.17 -8.15
N ILE A 95 13.77 2.53 -9.19
CA ILE A 95 13.77 1.07 -9.34
C ILE A 95 15.19 0.53 -9.50
N GLU A 96 16.01 1.13 -10.35
CA GLU A 96 17.39 0.69 -10.51
C GLU A 96 18.22 0.89 -9.23
N GLU A 97 18.03 2.01 -8.53
CA GLU A 97 18.64 2.24 -7.23
C GLU A 97 18.20 1.19 -6.19
N LEU A 98 16.91 0.87 -6.13
CA LEU A 98 16.39 -0.17 -5.23
C LEU A 98 17.00 -1.55 -5.54
N LYS A 99 17.12 -1.92 -6.82
CA LYS A 99 17.74 -3.18 -7.23
C LYS A 99 19.20 -3.27 -6.78
N GLN A 100 19.98 -2.20 -6.95
CA GLN A 100 21.38 -2.15 -6.52
C GLN A 100 21.49 -2.38 -5.01
N ILE A 101 20.72 -1.61 -4.23
CA ILE A 101 20.66 -1.75 -2.77
C ILE A 101 20.29 -3.17 -2.35
N ILE A 102 19.30 -3.77 -3.02
CA ILE A 102 18.86 -5.13 -2.68
C ILE A 102 19.96 -6.16 -2.99
N ASN A 103 20.58 -6.07 -4.17
CA ASN A 103 21.64 -7.00 -4.59
C ASN A 103 22.87 -6.92 -3.70
N GLU A 104 23.20 -5.74 -3.19
CA GLU A 104 24.33 -5.54 -2.27
C GLU A 104 24.02 -6.10 -0.87
N LYS A 105 22.82 -5.84 -0.35
CA LYS A 105 22.47 -6.12 1.04
C LYS A 105 21.88 -7.51 1.28
N TYR A 106 21.14 -8.04 0.32
CA TYR A 106 20.41 -9.31 0.45
C TYR A 106 20.95 -10.33 -0.53
N LYS A 107 21.56 -11.39 0.00
CA LYS A 107 22.10 -12.49 -0.80
C LYS A 107 21.14 -13.67 -0.77
N ASP A 108 21.02 -14.32 -1.92
CA ASP A 108 20.36 -15.62 -2.09
C ASP A 108 18.87 -15.68 -1.65
N LEU A 109 18.09 -14.68 -2.04
CA LEU A 109 16.64 -14.65 -1.74
C LEU A 109 15.86 -15.84 -2.33
N LYS A 110 16.34 -16.42 -3.44
CA LYS A 110 15.66 -17.56 -4.07
C LYS A 110 15.73 -18.83 -3.22
N SER A 111 16.85 -19.09 -2.53
CA SER A 111 16.94 -20.27 -1.64
C SER A 111 16.04 -20.13 -0.40
N GLU A 112 15.63 -18.91 -0.09
CA GLU A 112 14.66 -18.56 0.98
C GLU A 112 13.20 -18.60 0.52
N ASN A 113 12.90 -19.10 -0.69
CA ASN A 113 11.59 -19.08 -1.34
C ASN A 113 11.01 -17.67 -1.51
N ILE A 114 11.88 -16.69 -1.78
CA ILE A 114 11.50 -15.29 -2.03
C ILE A 114 11.81 -14.93 -3.48
N GLU A 115 10.79 -14.47 -4.20
CA GLU A 115 10.88 -14.05 -5.59
C GLU A 115 10.61 -12.55 -5.70
N LEU A 116 11.55 -11.80 -6.27
CA LEU A 116 11.40 -10.36 -6.47
C LEU A 116 11.06 -10.05 -7.93
N ASN A 117 10.08 -9.19 -8.12
CA ASN A 117 9.67 -8.65 -9.41
C ASN A 117 9.76 -7.13 -9.36
N PHE A 118 10.38 -6.53 -10.37
CA PHE A 118 10.55 -5.09 -10.46
C PHE A 118 9.90 -4.56 -11.74
N SER A 119 9.20 -3.43 -11.63
CA SER A 119 8.65 -2.74 -12.80
C SER A 119 8.73 -1.23 -12.65
N SER A 120 8.87 -0.53 -13.79
CA SER A 120 8.79 0.92 -13.84
C SER A 120 7.54 1.37 -14.59
N GLN A 121 6.36 1.36 -13.95
CA GLN A 121 5.09 1.66 -14.60
C GLN A 121 4.26 2.67 -13.81
N ASP A 122 3.50 3.50 -14.52
CA ASP A 122 2.41 4.27 -13.91
C ASP A 122 1.33 3.31 -13.42
N VAL A 123 0.92 3.46 -12.15
CA VAL A 123 -0.07 2.58 -11.51
C VAL A 123 -1.41 2.56 -12.24
N SER A 124 -1.74 3.61 -12.99
CA SER A 124 -2.93 3.65 -13.86
C SER A 124 -2.94 2.50 -14.87
N ASN A 125 -1.75 2.11 -15.36
CA ASN A 125 -1.55 1.04 -16.34
C ASN A 125 -1.20 -0.31 -15.69
N TYR A 126 -0.90 -0.32 -14.39
CA TYR A 126 -0.53 -1.53 -13.67
C TYR A 126 -1.71 -2.51 -13.62
N LYS A 127 -1.39 -3.79 -13.79
CA LYS A 127 -2.35 -4.90 -13.76
C LYS A 127 -1.83 -5.97 -12.83
N ILE A 128 -2.73 -6.51 -12.02
CA ILE A 128 -2.48 -7.68 -11.19
C ILE A 128 -3.11 -8.86 -11.92
N ASP A 129 -2.27 -9.70 -12.52
CA ASP A 129 -2.68 -10.93 -13.19
C ASP A 129 -2.12 -12.12 -12.41
N SER A 130 -2.82 -12.49 -11.34
CA SER A 130 -2.46 -13.66 -10.54
C SER A 130 -3.70 -14.37 -9.99
N LYS A 131 -3.64 -15.69 -10.06
CA LYS A 131 -4.65 -16.61 -9.52
C LYS A 131 -4.38 -17.02 -8.07
N LYS A 132 -3.26 -16.57 -7.47
CA LYS A 132 -2.93 -16.87 -6.07
C LYS A 132 -3.90 -16.15 -5.15
N TYR A 133 -4.24 -16.76 -4.01
CA TYR A 133 -5.27 -16.23 -3.13
C TYR A 133 -4.74 -15.04 -2.33
N TYR A 134 -3.64 -15.23 -1.59
CA TYR A 134 -3.13 -14.20 -0.67
C TYR A 134 -2.39 -13.08 -1.39
N LYS A 135 -3.02 -11.90 -1.44
CA LYS A 135 -2.40 -10.68 -1.96
C LYS A 135 -2.45 -9.56 -0.94
N LEU A 136 -1.31 -8.95 -0.66
CA LEU A 136 -1.22 -7.70 0.09
C LEU A 136 -0.80 -6.58 -0.85
N ILE A 137 -1.60 -5.53 -0.97
CA ILE A 137 -1.32 -4.39 -1.86
C ILE A 137 -1.15 -3.14 -1.02
N PHE A 138 -0.01 -2.47 -1.20
CA PHE A 138 0.31 -1.21 -0.57
C PHE A 138 0.21 -0.07 -1.57
N LEU A 139 -0.66 0.91 -1.26
CA LEU A 139 -0.88 2.12 -2.04
C LEU A 139 -0.51 3.34 -1.19
N ASP A 140 0.72 3.84 -1.38
CA ASP A 140 1.27 5.01 -0.68
C ASP A 140 1.44 6.20 -1.63
N GLU A 141 0.35 6.56 -2.30
CA GLU A 141 0.34 7.74 -3.17
C GLU A 141 0.17 9.03 -2.36
N TYR A 142 0.80 10.12 -2.84
CA TYR A 142 0.46 11.48 -2.39
C TYR A 142 -0.88 11.91 -3.01
N GLY A 143 -1.97 11.31 -2.58
CA GLY A 143 -3.29 11.65 -3.09
C GLY A 143 -4.22 10.45 -3.18
N ILE A 144 -5.14 10.52 -4.13
CA ILE A 144 -6.20 9.55 -4.37
C ILE A 144 -6.42 9.37 -5.88
N GLN A 145 -5.36 9.60 -6.66
CA GLN A 145 -5.39 9.61 -8.13
C GLN A 145 -5.55 8.20 -8.69
N HIS A 146 -5.26 7.18 -7.89
CA HIS A 146 -5.39 5.78 -8.30
C HIS A 146 -6.48 5.03 -7.54
N ILE A 147 -7.40 5.74 -6.85
CA ILE A 147 -8.53 5.11 -6.16
C ILE A 147 -9.41 4.29 -7.10
N ASN A 148 -9.59 4.75 -8.34
CA ASN A 148 -10.34 4.02 -9.36
C ASN A 148 -9.71 2.66 -9.72
N LYS A 149 -8.42 2.44 -9.45
CA LYS A 149 -7.72 1.17 -9.67
C LYS A 149 -8.00 0.12 -8.61
N ILE A 150 -8.53 0.50 -7.45
CA ILE A 150 -8.85 -0.43 -6.37
C ILE A 150 -9.79 -1.54 -6.87
N LYS A 151 -10.76 -1.20 -7.72
CA LYS A 151 -11.67 -2.19 -8.32
C LYS A 151 -10.95 -3.23 -9.19
N ASP A 152 -9.83 -2.85 -9.84
CA ASP A 152 -9.04 -3.73 -10.70
C ASP A 152 -8.11 -4.63 -9.87
N PHE A 153 -7.78 -4.20 -8.65
CA PHE A 153 -6.87 -4.88 -7.74
C PHE A 153 -7.58 -5.78 -6.72
N LEU A 154 -8.82 -5.45 -6.39
CA LEU A 154 -9.61 -6.12 -5.37
C LEU A 154 -10.24 -7.39 -5.95
N CYS A 155 -9.66 -8.54 -5.60
CA CYS A 155 -10.20 -9.86 -5.89
C CYS A 155 -10.24 -10.69 -4.60
N ASN A 156 -10.68 -11.95 -4.69
CA ASN A 156 -10.74 -12.82 -3.51
C ASN A 156 -9.32 -13.04 -2.94
N GLY A 157 -9.18 -12.87 -1.64
CA GLY A 157 -7.91 -13.01 -0.93
C GLY A 157 -7.02 -11.76 -0.92
N THR A 158 -7.51 -10.64 -1.45
CA THR A 158 -6.78 -9.36 -1.46
C THR A 158 -7.04 -8.54 -0.21
N ASP A 159 -5.94 -8.11 0.42
CA ASP A 159 -5.88 -7.03 1.39
C ASP A 159 -5.19 -5.80 0.77
N ILE A 160 -5.80 -4.63 0.92
CA ILE A 160 -5.27 -3.36 0.40
C ILE A 160 -5.11 -2.37 1.56
N LEU A 161 -3.92 -1.82 1.69
CA LEU A 161 -3.60 -0.75 2.63
C LEU A 161 -3.33 0.54 1.86
N ILE A 162 -4.16 1.56 2.08
CA ILE A 162 -4.12 2.82 1.35
C ILE A 162 -3.76 3.93 2.32
N PHE A 163 -2.67 4.66 2.06
CA PHE A 163 -2.37 5.89 2.78
C PHE A 163 -3.04 7.09 2.10
N ILE A 164 -3.74 7.89 2.89
CA ILE A 164 -4.52 9.03 2.41
C ILE A 164 -4.20 10.26 3.25
N SER A 165 -3.80 11.36 2.62
CA SER A 165 -3.66 12.64 3.32
C SER A 165 -5.01 13.35 3.43
N SER A 166 -5.50 13.63 4.64
CA SER A 166 -6.77 14.34 4.83
C SER A 166 -6.80 15.70 4.12
N GLY A 167 -5.69 16.44 4.20
CA GLY A 167 -5.58 17.76 3.58
C GLY A 167 -5.66 17.70 2.06
N HIS A 168 -5.03 16.70 1.45
CA HIS A 168 -5.08 16.49 0.01
C HIS A 168 -6.52 16.16 -0.46
N VAL A 169 -7.18 15.22 0.22
CA VAL A 169 -8.57 14.85 -0.11
C VAL A 169 -9.50 16.06 -0.06
N ARG A 170 -9.53 16.79 1.07
CA ARG A 170 -10.47 17.90 1.27
C ARG A 170 -10.24 19.05 0.29
N ARG A 171 -8.98 19.29 -0.09
CA ARG A 171 -8.61 20.35 -1.02
C ARG A 171 -9.05 20.04 -2.45
N PHE A 172 -8.78 18.83 -2.91
CA PHE A 172 -8.86 18.51 -4.34
C PHE A 172 -10.17 17.86 -4.78
N LEU A 173 -11.02 17.37 -3.86
CA LEU A 173 -12.29 16.72 -4.22
C LEU A 173 -13.27 17.62 -5.02
N GLY A 174 -13.10 18.94 -4.94
CA GLY A 174 -13.89 19.91 -5.71
C GLY A 174 -13.31 20.27 -7.08
N GLU A 175 -12.12 19.81 -7.44
CA GLU A 175 -11.49 20.11 -8.73
C GLU A 175 -11.85 19.04 -9.77
N ASP A 176 -12.18 19.46 -11.00
CA ASP A 176 -12.55 18.57 -12.11
C ASP A 176 -11.47 17.51 -12.40
N SER A 177 -10.20 17.91 -12.24
CA SER A 177 -9.01 17.06 -12.40
C SER A 177 -9.00 15.85 -11.45
N PHE A 178 -9.77 15.91 -10.38
CA PHE A 178 -9.78 14.95 -9.29
C PHE A 178 -11.11 14.21 -9.17
N GLN A 179 -12.21 14.86 -9.54
CA GLN A 179 -13.52 14.23 -9.67
C GLN A 179 -13.48 13.03 -10.64
N LYS A 180 -12.63 13.06 -11.66
CA LYS A 180 -12.44 11.93 -12.59
C LYS A 180 -11.97 10.62 -11.92
N TYR A 181 -11.43 10.68 -10.71
CA TYR A 181 -10.97 9.51 -9.95
C TYR A 181 -12.02 8.96 -8.98
N PHE A 182 -13.13 9.68 -8.80
CA PHE A 182 -14.24 9.32 -7.92
C PHE A 182 -15.53 9.09 -8.69
N ASP A 183 -16.35 8.21 -8.16
CA ASP A 183 -17.76 8.24 -8.48
C ASP A 183 -18.42 9.41 -7.72
N THR A 184 -18.61 10.53 -8.40
CA THR A 184 -19.20 11.76 -7.84
C THR A 184 -20.68 11.60 -7.47
N THR A 185 -21.32 10.49 -7.85
CA THR A 185 -22.67 10.15 -7.37
C THR A 185 -22.63 9.56 -5.95
N LEU A 186 -21.48 9.03 -5.51
CA LEU A 186 -21.33 8.38 -4.20
C LEU A 186 -20.62 9.26 -3.16
N ILE A 187 -19.87 10.27 -3.61
CA ILE A 187 -19.15 11.22 -2.77
C ILE A 187 -19.03 12.60 -3.43
N SER A 188 -19.13 13.64 -2.61
CA SER A 188 -19.08 15.04 -3.02
C SER A 188 -18.37 15.91 -1.97
N LYS A 189 -18.08 17.16 -2.31
CA LYS A 189 -17.51 18.13 -1.36
C LYS A 189 -18.42 18.36 -0.14
N LYS A 190 -19.75 18.28 -0.32
CA LYS A 190 -20.74 18.43 0.75
C LYS A 190 -20.59 17.36 1.84
N ASP A 191 -20.10 16.17 1.48
CA ASP A 191 -19.83 15.11 2.44
C ASP A 191 -18.71 15.45 3.42
N PHE A 192 -17.93 16.51 3.20
CA PHE A 192 -16.87 16.98 4.09
C PHE A 192 -17.22 18.28 4.83
N GLU A 193 -18.35 18.91 4.52
CA GLU A 193 -18.81 20.14 5.18
C GLU A 193 -19.15 19.86 6.65
N GLY A 194 -18.72 20.76 7.54
CA GLY A 194 -18.90 20.63 8.98
C GLY A 194 -18.07 19.52 9.65
N LYS A 195 -17.30 18.74 8.88
CA LYS A 195 -16.49 17.63 9.39
C LYS A 195 -15.05 18.04 9.67
N SER A 196 -14.50 17.51 10.75
CA SER A 196 -13.11 17.64 11.13
C SER A 196 -12.18 16.86 10.19
N ASN A 197 -10.88 17.17 10.23
CA ASN A 197 -9.89 16.41 9.48
C ASN A 197 -9.90 14.90 9.87
N TYR A 198 -10.20 14.57 11.13
CA TYR A 198 -10.29 13.17 11.59
C TYR A 198 -11.45 12.41 10.93
N GLU A 199 -12.56 13.10 10.66
CA GLU A 199 -13.74 12.52 10.03
C GLU A 199 -13.57 12.31 8.52
N THR A 200 -12.57 12.94 7.89
CA THR A 200 -12.24 12.76 6.46
C THR A 200 -12.08 11.28 6.09
N HIS A 201 -11.35 10.51 6.91
CA HIS A 201 -11.11 9.09 6.62
C HIS A 201 -12.38 8.25 6.79
N ARG A 202 -13.31 8.66 7.67
CA ARG A 202 -14.63 8.04 7.79
C ARG A 202 -15.47 8.30 6.55
N VAL A 203 -15.46 9.52 6.01
CA VAL A 203 -16.16 9.85 4.77
C VAL A 203 -15.63 9.02 3.60
N ILE A 204 -14.30 8.96 3.42
CA ILE A 204 -13.70 8.16 2.34
C ILE A 204 -13.95 6.66 2.54
N SER A 205 -13.88 6.17 3.78
CA SER A 205 -14.23 4.76 4.05
C SER A 205 -15.69 4.45 3.74
N ASN A 206 -16.61 5.36 4.01
CA ASN A 206 -18.02 5.20 3.65
C ASN A 206 -18.22 5.19 2.13
N TYR A 207 -17.46 5.99 1.39
CA TYR A 207 -17.44 5.91 -0.07
C TYR A 207 -16.97 4.52 -0.54
N PHE A 208 -15.88 3.99 0.02
CA PHE A 208 -15.44 2.64 -0.32
C PHE A 208 -16.45 1.57 0.07
N LYS A 209 -17.16 1.71 1.18
CA LYS A 209 -18.22 0.75 1.58
C LYS A 209 -19.38 0.73 0.61
N LYS A 210 -19.71 1.87 -0.01
CA LYS A 210 -20.72 1.93 -1.09
C LYS A 210 -20.21 1.25 -2.36
N LEU A 211 -18.93 1.44 -2.71
CA LEU A 211 -18.32 0.83 -3.90
C LEU A 211 -18.13 -0.69 -3.76
N PHE A 212 -17.70 -1.15 -2.59
CA PHE A 212 -17.30 -2.53 -2.34
C PHE A 212 -18.09 -3.10 -1.14
N PRO A 213 -19.41 -3.27 -1.26
CA PRO A 213 -20.28 -3.62 -0.14
C PRO A 213 -20.00 -5.00 0.47
N LYS A 214 -19.30 -5.87 -0.25
CA LYS A 214 -18.91 -7.22 0.21
C LYS A 214 -17.56 -7.24 0.94
N SER A 215 -16.80 -6.15 0.90
CA SER A 215 -15.45 -6.08 1.45
C SER A 215 -15.47 -5.48 2.85
N TYR A 216 -14.59 -5.97 3.71
CA TYR A 216 -14.38 -5.35 5.02
C TYR A 216 -13.54 -4.08 4.85
N ILE A 217 -14.05 -2.95 5.35
CA ILE A 217 -13.41 -1.63 5.16
C ILE A 217 -13.35 -0.90 6.49
N SER A 218 -12.14 -0.50 6.88
CA SER A 218 -11.90 0.22 8.14
C SER A 218 -10.90 1.37 7.98
N PRO A 219 -11.24 2.60 8.42
CA PRO A 219 -10.28 3.68 8.55
C PRO A 219 -9.48 3.62 9.85
N PHE A 220 -8.24 4.05 9.79
CA PHE A 220 -7.42 4.46 10.92
C PHE A 220 -6.90 5.88 10.66
N SER A 221 -6.75 6.68 11.71
CA SER A 221 -6.22 8.03 11.61
C SER A 221 -4.91 8.13 12.39
N LEU A 222 -3.89 8.69 11.74
CA LEU A 222 -2.62 9.08 12.34
C LEU A 222 -2.64 10.60 12.53
N ILE A 223 -2.60 11.05 13.79
CA ILE A 223 -2.62 12.47 14.17
C ILE A 223 -1.20 12.90 14.49
N LYS A 224 -0.71 13.96 13.84
CA LYS A 224 0.56 14.61 14.20
C LYS A 224 0.51 16.12 13.96
N ASP A 225 0.76 16.92 15.00
CA ASP A 225 1.01 18.38 14.92
C ASP A 225 0.03 19.13 13.98
N ASN A 226 -1.27 18.86 14.10
CA ASN A 226 -2.40 19.36 13.30
C ASN A 226 -2.58 18.77 11.87
N ASN A 227 -1.65 17.95 11.39
CA ASN A 227 -1.81 17.17 10.16
C ASN A 227 -2.40 15.79 10.45
N ASN A 228 -3.48 15.45 9.74
CA ASN A 228 -4.12 14.14 9.82
C ASN A 228 -3.86 13.36 8.55
N ASN A 229 -3.16 12.24 8.69
CA ASN A 229 -3.05 11.22 7.65
C ASN A 229 -3.92 10.03 8.04
N GLY A 230 -4.42 9.32 7.05
CA GLY A 230 -5.31 8.20 7.21
C GLY A 230 -4.74 6.97 6.56
N ILE A 231 -5.12 5.84 7.13
CA ILE A 231 -4.94 4.54 6.55
C ILE A 231 -6.33 3.99 6.31
N ILE A 232 -6.62 3.56 5.10
CA ILE A 232 -7.83 2.81 4.80
C ILE A 232 -7.41 1.38 4.50
N PHE A 233 -7.95 0.48 5.30
CA PHE A 233 -7.82 -0.94 5.09
C PHE A 233 -9.05 -1.45 4.34
N ILE A 234 -8.83 -2.20 3.26
CA ILE A 234 -9.86 -2.87 2.48
C ILE A 234 -9.48 -4.34 2.37
N SER A 235 -10.39 -5.24 2.70
CA SER A 235 -10.14 -6.68 2.70
C SER A 235 -11.27 -7.42 2.01
N ASN A 236 -10.90 -8.36 1.14
CA ASN A 236 -11.85 -9.16 0.37
C ASN A 236 -11.52 -10.66 0.46
N HIS A 237 -11.46 -11.17 1.69
CA HIS A 237 -11.44 -12.62 1.94
C HIS A 237 -12.88 -13.15 1.93
N ILE A 238 -13.11 -14.30 1.28
CA ILE A 238 -14.35 -15.06 1.49
C ILE A 238 -14.30 -15.56 2.93
N GLY A 239 -15.39 -15.38 3.67
CA GLY A 239 -15.49 -15.58 5.13
C GLY A 239 -14.55 -16.65 5.68
N MET A 240 -13.66 -16.22 6.57
CA MET A 240 -13.08 -17.14 7.57
C MET A 240 -14.18 -17.74 8.42
#